data_AF-A0A9D7ZZJ3-F1
#
_entry.id   AF-A0A9D7ZZJ3-F1
#
_cell.length_a   1.000
_cell.length_b   1.000
_cell.length_c   1.000
_cell.angle_alpha   90.00
_cell.angle_beta   90.00
_cell.angle_gamma   90.00
#
_symmetry.space_group_name_H-M   'P 1'
#
loop_
_entity.id
_entity.type
_entity.pdbx_description
1 polymer ?
#
loop_
_entity_poly.entity_id
_entity_poly.type
_entity_poly.pdbx_seq_one_letter_code
_entity_poly.pdbx_strand_id
1 'polypeptide(L)' 'MANCCDMKEGDLYYCDKCGLELEVKKTCTCKPGADDCCTVPLSCCGKEMELQK' A
#
# COMPACT_ATOMS: atom_id res chain seq x y z
N MET A 1 -8.70 -0.89 1.84
CA MET A 1 -7.78 -1.90 1.26
C MET A 1 -6.81 -1.22 0.33
N ALA A 2 -5.71 -0.72 0.90
CA ALA A 2 -4.53 -0.31 0.13
C ALA A 2 -3.91 -1.55 -0.51
N ASN A 3 -4.42 -1.91 -1.69
CA ASN A 3 -3.86 -2.97 -2.51
C ASN A 3 -2.65 -2.40 -3.26
N CYS A 4 -1.63 -3.23 -3.47
CA CYS A 4 -0.45 -2.85 -4.26
C CYS A 4 -0.79 -2.36 -5.69
N CYS A 5 -1.95 -2.77 -6.22
CA CYS A 5 -2.48 -2.37 -7.52
C CYS A 5 -3.05 -0.92 -7.52
N ASP A 6 -3.33 -0.32 -6.35
CA ASP A 6 -3.82 1.07 -6.21
C ASP A 6 -2.69 2.08 -5.84
N MET A 7 -1.53 1.56 -5.42
CA MET A 7 -0.37 2.34 -5.02
C MET A 7 0.30 3.00 -6.23
N LYS A 8 0.51 4.32 -6.15
CA LYS A 8 1.24 5.10 -7.15
C LYS A 8 2.62 5.45 -6.64
N GLU A 9 3.57 5.59 -7.57
CA GLU A 9 4.91 6.03 -7.22
C GLU A 9 4.83 7.43 -6.61
N GLY A 10 5.44 7.60 -5.43
CA GLY A 10 5.35 8.82 -4.63
C GLY A 10 4.22 8.85 -3.60
N ASP A 11 3.32 7.86 -3.55
CA ASP A 11 2.35 7.75 -2.46
C ASP A 11 3.08 7.45 -1.14
N LEU A 12 2.72 8.17 -0.08
CA LEU A 12 3.20 7.95 1.27
C LEU A 12 2.10 7.25 2.09
N TYR A 13 2.47 6.20 2.80
CA TYR A 13 1.60 5.49 3.72
C TYR A 13 2.14 5.63 5.13
N TYR A 14 1.30 6.02 6.08
CA TYR A 14 1.71 6.17 7.47
C TYR A 14 0.89 5.28 8.40
N CYS A 15 1.53 4.83 9.48
CA CYS A 15 0.87 4.12 10.57
C CYS A 15 0.77 5.01 11.80
N ASP A 16 -0.43 5.46 12.14
CA ASP A 16 -0.72 6.25 13.34
C ASP A 16 -0.31 5.56 14.66
N LYS A 17 -0.30 4.23 14.70
CA LYS A 17 0.03 3.46 15.91
C LYS A 17 1.51 3.49 16.28
N CYS A 18 2.40 3.40 15.29
CA CYS A 18 3.84 3.24 15.51
C CYS A 18 4.69 4.34 14.88
N GLY A 19 4.08 5.23 14.09
CA GLY A 19 4.76 6.30 13.37
C GLY A 19 5.56 5.84 12.16
N LEU A 20 5.31 4.62 11.64
CA LEU A 20 6.04 4.08 10.49
C LEU A 20 5.50 4.70 9.19
N GLU A 21 6.40 5.25 8.39
CA GLU A 21 6.13 5.86 7.08
C GLU A 21 6.72 4.99 5.95
N LEU A 22 5.95 4.81 4.88
CA LEU A 22 6.28 3.98 3.73
C LEU A 22 6.03 4.78 2.45
N GLU A 23 7.09 5.05 1.70
CA GLU A 23 7.02 5.70 0.39
C GLU A 23 7.05 4.65 -0.72
N VAL A 24 6.10 4.73 -1.65
CA VAL A 24 6.07 3.88 -2.83
C VAL A 24 7.11 4.37 -3.83
N LYS A 25 8.31 3.76 -3.83
CA LYS A 25 9.37 4.08 -4.81
C LYS A 25 9.23 3.36 -6.15
N LYS A 26 8.51 2.24 -6.17
CA LYS A 26 8.22 1.46 -7.37
C LYS A 26 6.86 0.81 -7.20
N THR A 27 5.97 1.03 -8.16
CA THR A 27 4.66 0.40 -8.15
C THR A 27 4.76 -1.07 -8.53
N CYS A 28 3.86 -1.89 -8.01
CA CYS A 28 3.71 -3.24 -8.53
C CYS A 28 3.18 -3.18 -9.97
N THR A 29 3.73 -3.99 -10.87
CA THR A 29 3.24 -4.14 -12.23
C THR A 29 1.96 -4.97 -12.32
N CYS A 30 1.49 -5.51 -11.20
CA CYS A 30 0.28 -6.28 -11.12
C CYS A 30 -0.94 -5.41 -11.47
N LYS A 31 -1.71 -5.83 -12.49
CA LYS A 31 -2.85 -5.07 -13.00
C LYS A 31 -4.08 -5.31 -12.12
N PRO A 32 -4.84 -4.26 -11.75
CA PRO A 32 -6.11 -4.44 -11.08
C PRO A 32 -7.06 -5.28 -11.96
N GLY A 33 -7.52 -6.42 -11.43
CA GLY A 33 -8.43 -7.33 -12.13
C GLY A 33 -7.79 -8.50 -12.88
N ALA A 34 -6.47 -8.71 -12.77
CA ALA A 34 -5.83 -9.94 -13.23
C ALA A 34 -5.82 -11.01 -12.11
N ASP A 35 -5.95 -12.30 -12.48
CA ASP A 35 -5.82 -13.45 -11.57
C ASP A 35 -4.51 -13.47 -10.75
N ASP A 36 -3.50 -12.71 -11.19
CA ASP A 36 -2.18 -12.60 -10.57
C ASP A 36 -1.98 -11.30 -9.74
N CYS A 37 -3.03 -10.49 -9.49
CA CYS A 37 -2.89 -9.28 -8.66
C CYS A 37 -2.68 -9.68 -7.20
N CYS A 38 -1.62 -9.14 -6.57
CA CYS A 38 -1.33 -9.44 -5.18
C CYS A 38 -2.47 -8.88 -4.31
N THR A 39 -3.24 -9.77 -3.70
CA THR A 39 -4.37 -9.42 -2.83
C THR A 39 -3.94 -9.16 -1.39
N VAL A 40 -2.64 -9.01 -1.12
CA VAL A 40 -2.12 -8.84 0.24
C VAL A 40 -2.31 -7.37 0.63
N PRO A 41 -3.20 -7.06 1.59
CA PRO A 41 -3.40 -5.68 2.03
C PRO A 41 -2.18 -5.20 2.79
N LEU A 42 -1.74 -3.97 2.51
CA LEU A 42 -0.65 -3.35 3.26
C LEU A 42 -1.12 -3.06 4.68
N SER A 43 -0.57 -3.78 5.66
CA SER A 43 -0.97 -3.67 7.06
C SER A 43 0.25 -3.55 7.97
N CYS A 44 0.14 -2.65 8.95
CA CYS A 44 1.16 -2.41 9.97
C CYS A 44 0.49 -2.38 11.35
N CYS A 45 1.09 -3.01 12.36
CA CYS A 45 0.54 -3.12 13.72
C CYS A 45 -0.89 -3.70 13.81
N GLY A 46 -1.23 -4.61 12.89
CA GLY A 46 -2.54 -5.26 12.81
C GLY A 46 -3.67 -4.33 12.34
N LYS A 47 -3.32 -3.17 11.75
CA LYS A 47 -4.26 -2.25 11.11
C LYS A 47 -3.81 -1.97 9.67
N GLU A 48 -4.73 -1.57 8.81
CA GLU A 48 -4.36 -1.00 7.51
C GLU A 48 -3.62 0.32 7.71
N MET A 49 -2.67 0.59 6.82
CA MET A 49 -1.97 1.87 6.79
C MET A 49 -2.82 2.93 6.07
N GLU A 50 -2.66 4.19 6.45
CA GLU A 50 -3.37 5.31 5.84
C GLU A 50 -2.53 5.97 4.76
N LEU A 51 -3.14 6.24 3.60
CA LEU A 51 -2.50 7.00 2.53
C LEU A 51 -2.43 8.47 2.92
N GLN A 52 -1.21 8.99 3.03
CA GLN A 52 -0.88 10.40 3.14
C GLN A 52 -0.73 10.96 1.72
N LYS A 53 -1.73 11.74 1.28
CA LYS A 53 -1.71 12.48 0.01
C LYS A 53 -1.01 13.83 0.15
#